data_AF-A0A510L7A2-F1
#
_entry.id   AF-A0A510L7A2-F1
#
_cell.length_a   1.000
_cell.length_b   1.000
_cell.length_c   1.000
_cell.angle_alpha   90.00
_cell.angle_beta   90.00
_cell.angle_gamma   90.00
#
_symmetry.space_group_name_H-M   'P 1'
#
loop_
_entity.id
_entity.type
_entity.pdbx_description
1 polymer ?
#
loop_
_entity_poly.entity_id
_entity_poly.type
_entity_poly.pdbx_seq_one_letter_code
_entity_poly.pdbx_strand_id
1 'polypeptide(L)' 'MEKIGIRSEGNVVKDKYPDMPMPEKSPGWGYKFVCFKEEKNKITGEKQINIQLGKEKGKGLEIFNQNLKEYEVIKENK' A
#
# COMPACT_ATOMS: atom_id res chain seq x y z
N MET A 1 -0.22 -11.43 -13.60
CA MET A 1 0.39 -10.44 -12.70
C MET A 1 0.68 -11.12 -11.37
N GLU A 2 1.86 -10.89 -10.79
CA GLU A 2 2.22 -11.44 -9.48
C GLU A 2 1.29 -10.90 -8.39
N LYS A 3 0.77 -11.76 -7.50
CA LYS A 3 -0.09 -11.34 -6.39
C LYS A 3 0.77 -10.80 -5.24
N ILE A 4 1.01 -9.49 -5.25
CA ILE A 4 1.85 -8.82 -4.23
C ILE A 4 1.06 -8.09 -3.13
N GLY A 5 -0.26 -7.98 -3.28
CA GLY A 5 -1.14 -7.31 -2.31
C GLY A 5 -1.42 -8.17 -1.08
N ILE A 6 -1.24 -7.58 0.10
CA ILE A 6 -1.57 -8.17 1.41
C ILE A 6 -2.42 -7.19 2.23
N ARG A 7 -3.23 -7.67 3.17
CA ARG A 7 -4.03 -6.82 4.06
C ARG A 7 -3.52 -6.83 5.50
N SER A 8 -3.86 -5.78 6.24
CA SER A 8 -3.82 -5.77 7.71
C SER A 8 -5.08 -6.43 8.31
N GLU A 9 -5.16 -6.45 9.64
CA GLU A 9 -6.30 -6.96 10.40
C GLU A 9 -7.55 -6.06 10.38
N GLY A 10 -7.49 -4.89 9.73
CA GLY A 10 -8.59 -3.93 9.68
C GLY A 10 -9.86 -4.51 9.04
N ASN A 11 -11.00 -4.35 9.72
CA ASN A 11 -12.30 -4.86 9.26
C ASN A 11 -12.70 -4.32 7.89
N VAL A 12 -12.46 -3.05 7.59
CA VAL A 12 -12.85 -2.44 6.31
C VAL A 12 -12.13 -3.10 5.14
N VAL A 13 -10.85 -3.45 5.31
CA VAL A 13 -10.08 -4.13 4.25
C VAL A 13 -10.52 -5.59 4.14
N LYS A 14 -10.75 -6.27 5.27
CA LYS A 14 -11.24 -7.65 5.33
C LYS A 14 -12.61 -7.80 4.68
N ASP A 15 -13.55 -6.90 4.95
CA ASP A 15 -14.92 -6.96 4.44
C ASP A 15 -14.96 -6.68 2.93
N LYS A 16 -14.13 -5.75 2.44
CA LYS A 16 -14.03 -5.43 1.00
C LYS A 16 -13.24 -6.47 0.21
N TYR A 17 -12.21 -7.05 0.81
CA TYR A 17 -11.27 -7.96 0.15
C TYR A 17 -11.01 -9.20 1.03
N PRO A 18 -12.01 -10.09 1.21
CA PRO A 18 -11.91 -11.22 2.13
C PRO A 18 -10.81 -12.21 1.74
N ASP A 19 -10.57 -12.37 0.43
CA ASP A 19 -9.56 -13.28 -0.12
C ASP A 19 -8.13 -12.70 -0.12
N MET A 20 -7.96 -11.44 0.28
CA MET A 20 -6.63 -10.84 0.34
C MET A 20 -5.82 -11.47 1.49
N PRO A 21 -4.60 -11.96 1.21
CA PRO A 21 -3.81 -12.66 2.21
C PRO A 21 -3.40 -11.75 3.37
N MET A 22 -3.40 -12.30 4.58
CA MET A 22 -2.94 -11.65 5.80
C MET A 22 -1.81 -12.51 6.41
N PRO A 23 -0.55 -12.23 6.07
CA PRO A 23 0.57 -13.02 6.56
C PRO A 23 0.89 -12.69 8.02
N GLU A 24 1.10 -13.70 8.87
CA GLU A 24 1.46 -13.53 10.29
C GLU A 24 2.77 -12.75 10.45
N LYS A 25 3.75 -13.03 9.58
CA LYS A 25 5.02 -12.29 9.43
C LYS A 25 5.47 -12.42 7.97
N SER A 26 5.61 -11.31 7.25
CA SER A 26 6.19 -11.31 5.90
C SER A 26 7.60 -10.75 5.93
N PRO A 27 8.65 -11.59 5.89
CA PRO A 27 10.00 -11.11 5.63
C PRO A 27 10.02 -10.41 4.25
N GLY A 28 10.67 -9.24 4.17
CA GLY A 28 10.69 -8.42 2.94
C GLY A 28 9.52 -7.42 2.83
N TRP A 29 8.95 -6.99 3.97
CA TRP A 29 7.95 -5.94 4.03
C TRP A 29 8.45 -4.66 3.34
N GLY A 30 7.62 -4.11 2.46
CA GLY A 30 7.96 -2.95 1.62
C GLY A 30 8.89 -3.23 0.44
N TYR A 31 9.50 -4.41 0.31
CA TYR A 31 10.25 -4.78 -0.89
C TYR A 31 9.46 -5.70 -1.82
N LYS A 32 8.77 -6.70 -1.27
CA LYS A 32 8.04 -7.72 -2.06
C LYS A 32 6.52 -7.50 -2.12
N PHE A 33 5.95 -6.95 -1.05
CA PHE A 33 4.51 -6.87 -0.85
C PHE A 33 4.02 -5.43 -0.66
N VAL A 34 2.78 -5.19 -1.06
CA VAL A 34 2.03 -3.94 -0.87
C VAL A 34 0.96 -4.17 0.17
N CYS A 35 1.02 -3.43 1.28
CA CYS A 35 0.08 -3.59 2.39
C CYS A 35 -1.09 -2.62 2.28
N PHE A 36 -2.31 -3.14 2.32
CA PHE A 36 -3.55 -2.39 2.49
C PHE A 36 -3.89 -2.34 3.97
N LYS A 37 -3.81 -1.14 4.54
CA LYS A 37 -3.97 -0.92 5.97
C LYS A 37 -5.14 0.00 6.25
N GLU A 38 -6.08 -0.46 7.10
CA GLU A 38 -7.08 0.43 7.68
C GLU A 38 -6.40 1.41 8.65
N GLU A 39 -6.61 2.70 8.43
CA GLU A 39 -6.20 3.77 9.32
C GLU A 39 -7.33 4.77 9.53
N LYS A 40 -7.21 5.62 10.55
CA LYS A 40 -8.14 6.72 10.80
C LYS A 40 -7.57 7.99 10.16
N ASN A 41 -8.36 8.66 9.34
CA ASN A 41 -8.00 9.98 8.84
C ASN A 41 -7.83 10.93 10.04
N LYS A 42 -6.68 11.61 10.14
CA LYS A 42 -6.34 12.44 11.30
C LYS A 42 -7.13 13.74 11.38
N ILE A 43 -7.73 14.18 10.27
CA ILE A 43 -8.50 15.42 10.16
C ILE A 43 -9.99 15.13 10.36
N THR A 44 -10.55 14.22 9.55
CA THR A 44 -11.99 13.93 9.57
C THR A 44 -12.38 12.89 10.62
N GLY A 45 -11.42 12.07 11.06
CA GLY A 45 -11.68 10.95 11.96
C GLY A 45 -12.32 9.72 11.29
N GLU A 46 -12.55 9.75 9.98
CA GLU A 46 -13.16 8.64 9.25
C GLU A 46 -12.17 7.51 8.99
N LYS A 47 -12.69 6.30 8.78
CA LYS A 47 -11.87 5.15 8.39
C LYS A 47 -11.45 5.28 6.93
N GLN A 48 -10.18 5.05 6.66
CA GLN A 48 -9.60 5.02 5.31
C GLN A 48 -8.71 3.79 5.12
N ILE A 49 -8.41 3.47 3.86
CA ILE A 49 -7.44 2.44 3.51
C ILE A 49 -6.21 3.13 2.93
N ASN A 50 -5.09 2.99 3.62
CA ASN A 50 -3.79 3.41 3.13
C ASN A 50 -3.11 2.27 2.37
N ILE A 51 -2.52 2.59 1.22
CA ILE A 51 -1.74 1.66 0.41
C ILE A 51 -0.27 1.95 0.65
N GLN A 52 0.43 1.02 1.27
CA GLN A 52 1.87 1.14 1.48
C GLN A 52 2.60 0.56 0.28
N LEU A 53 3.02 1.43 -0.65
CA LEU A 53 3.72 1.06 -1.88
C LEU A 53 5.09 0.41 -1.63
N GLY A 54 5.63 0.58 -0.42
CA GLY A 54 6.88 -0.02 0.00
C GLY A 54 8.04 0.96 0.01
N LYS A 55 9.26 0.43 0.03
CA LYS A 55 10.51 1.17 0.07
C LYS A 55 11.02 1.45 -1.36
N GLU A 56 12.07 2.26 -1.46
CA GLU A 56 12.84 2.38 -2.70
C GLU A 56 13.24 0.99 -3.21
N LYS A 57 13.07 0.73 -4.52
CA LYS A 57 13.27 -0.59 -5.16
C LYS A 57 12.31 -1.68 -4.68
N GLY A 58 11.21 -1.31 -4.01
CA GLY A 58 10.13 -2.22 -3.70
C GLY A 58 9.22 -2.42 -4.90
N LYS A 59 8.75 -3.65 -5.12
CA LYS A 59 7.89 -4.01 -6.26
C LYS A 59 6.65 -3.12 -6.40
N GLY A 60 6.04 -2.74 -5.27
CA GLY A 60 4.87 -1.87 -5.27
C GLY A 60 5.15 -0.48 -5.84
N LEU A 61 6.24 0.15 -5.40
CA LEU A 61 6.68 1.44 -5.89
C LEU A 61 7.18 1.36 -7.35
N GLU A 62 7.87 0.29 -7.73
CA GLU A 62 8.29 0.05 -9.11
C GLU A 62 7.11 -0.04 -10.06
N ILE A 63 6.08 -0.85 -9.73
CA ILE A 63 4.86 -0.96 -10.52
C ILE A 63 4.15 0.39 -10.60
N PHE A 64 4.03 1.11 -9.48
CA PHE A 64 3.42 2.43 -9.48
C PHE A 64 4.15 3.37 -10.45
N ASN A 65 5.49 3.45 -10.35
CA ASN A 65 6.31 4.34 -11.18
C ASN A 65 6.27 3.96 -12.68
N GLN A 66 6.27 2.67 -13.01
CA GLN A 66 6.17 2.19 -14.40
C GLN A 66 4.82 2.53 -15.06
N ASN A 67 3.78 2.72 -14.25
CA ASN A 67 2.42 3.01 -14.73
C ASN A 67 2.05 4.50 -14.57
N LEU A 68 2.95 5.34 -14.06
CA LEU A 68 2.79 6.80 -14.11
C LEU A 68 2.86 7.25 -15.56
N LYS A 69 1.77 7.86 -16.05
CA LYS A 69 1.73 8.39 -17.41
C LYS A 69 2.45 9.74 -17.51
N GLU A 70 2.18 10.63 -16.56
CA GLU A 70 2.72 11.98 -16.49
C GLU A 70 2.84 12.40 -15.03
N TYR A 71 3.82 13.25 -14.72
CA TYR A 71 3.96 13.88 -13.41
C TYR A 71 4.58 15.28 -13.55
N GLU A 72 4.25 16.16 -12.61
CA GLU A 72 4.85 17.49 -12.46
C GLU A 72 5.52 17.59 -11.09
N VAL A 73 6.75 18.11 -11.07
CA VAL A 73 7.48 18.37 -9.82
C VAL A 73 7.20 19.81 -9.40
N ILE A 74 6.33 20.00 -8.42
CA ILE A 74 5.95 21.34 -7.92
C ILE A 74 7.06 21.93 -7.03
N LYS A 75 7.72 21.11 -6.22
CA LYS A 75 8.83 21.51 -5.34
C LYS A 75 9.63 20.30 -4.88
N GLU A 76 10.96 20.42 -4.90
CA GLU A 76 11.88 19.50 -4.23
C GLU A 76 12.63 20.27 -3.13
N ASN A 77 12.59 19.77 -1.90
CA ASN A 77 13.40 20.34 -0.81
C ASN A 77 14.73 19.58 -0.76
N LYS A 78 15.85 20.29 -0.92
CA LYS A 78 17.20 19.76 -0.72
C LYS A 78 17.62 19.84 0.75
#